data_AF-A0A950QEM2-F1
#
_entry.id   AF-A0A950QEM2-F1
#
_cell.length_a   1.000
_cell.length_b   1.000
_cell.length_c   1.000
_cell.angle_alpha   90.00
_cell.angle_beta   90.00
_cell.angle_gamma   90.00
#
_symmetry.space_group_name_H-M   'P 1'
#
loop_
_entity.id
_entity.type
_entity.pdbx_description
1 polymer ?
#
loop_
_entity_poly.entity_id
_entity_poly.type
_entity_poly.pdbx_seq_one_letter_code
_entity_poly.pdbx_strand_id
1 'polypeptide(L)'
;MLVGFYAVADPHGLSRQYGVSVEGHAPAAFVRATGVRDIALGALLGATAYFHLPWLLVVIAVIGIAVSVSDLAIVWHHGAGRNHRAHALHLSGVVAFVLMLAMALFAIGR
;
A
#
# COMPACT_ATOMS: atom_id res chain seq x y z
N MET A 1 8.94 1.66 2.16
CA MET A 1 9.90 1.95 1.06
C MET A 1 10.70 0.73 0.62
N LEU A 2 11.42 0.03 1.50
CA LEU A 2 12.24 -1.14 1.12
C LEU A 2 11.43 -2.25 0.43
N VAL A 3 10.23 -2.57 0.96
CA VAL A 3 9.32 -3.54 0.36
C VAL A 3 8.85 -3.10 -1.04
N GLY A 4 8.55 -1.81 -1.23
CA GLY A 4 8.17 -1.26 -2.53
C GLY A 4 9.31 -1.30 -3.56
N PHE A 5 10.53 -0.98 -3.13
CA PHE A 5 11.73 -1.13 -3.98
C PHE A 5 11.96 -2.59 -4.38
N TYR A 6 11.81 -3.52 -3.44
CA TYR A 6 11.95 -4.95 -3.69
C TYR A 6 10.83 -5.48 -4.61
N ALA A 7 9.61 -4.96 -4.48
CA ALA A 7 8.48 -5.27 -5.36
C ALA A 7 8.71 -4.81 -6.81
N VAL A 8 9.38 -3.68 -7.01
CA VAL A 8 9.75 -3.19 -8.35
C VAL A 8 10.91 -3.99 -8.94
N ALA A 9 11.96 -4.23 -8.14
CA ALA A 9 13.19 -4.87 -8.58
C ALA A 9 13.02 -6.39 -8.84
N ASP A 10 12.36 -7.09 -7.93
CA ASP A 10 12.13 -8.55 -8.01
C ASP A 10 10.70 -8.92 -7.57
N PRO A 11 9.70 -8.66 -8.43
CA PRO A 11 8.30 -8.99 -8.13
C PRO A 11 8.07 -10.49 -7.91
N HIS A 12 8.85 -11.36 -8.58
CA HIS A 12 8.70 -12.82 -8.47
C HIS A 12 9.32 -13.37 -7.17
N GLY A 13 10.44 -12.83 -6.72
CA GLY A 13 11.03 -13.18 -5.42
C GLY A 13 10.14 -12.73 -4.27
N LEU A 14 9.59 -11.50 -4.35
CA LEU A 14 8.68 -10.98 -3.35
C LEU A 14 7.39 -11.80 -3.27
N SER A 15 6.80 -12.15 -4.42
CA SER A 15 5.56 -12.94 -4.41
C SER A 15 5.75 -14.34 -3.82
N ARG A 16 6.89 -14.99 -4.09
CA ARG A 16 7.26 -16.27 -3.48
C ARG A 16 7.38 -16.17 -1.96
N GLN A 17 7.98 -15.12 -1.44
CA GLN A 17 8.07 -14.89 0.02
C GLN A 17 6.69 -14.77 0.68
N TYR A 18 5.75 -14.14 0.00
CA TYR A 18 4.38 -14.00 0.51
C TYR A 18 3.46 -15.20 0.19
N GLY A 19 3.97 -16.22 -0.49
CA GLY A 19 3.18 -17.40 -0.88
C GLY A 19 2.11 -17.09 -1.92
N VAL A 20 2.35 -16.08 -2.77
CA VAL A 20 1.46 -15.69 -3.86
C VAL A 20 2.12 -16.12 -5.18
N SER A 21 1.45 -17.03 -5.91
CA SER A 21 1.88 -17.41 -7.25
C SER A 21 1.68 -16.23 -8.20
N VAL A 22 2.76 -15.82 -8.86
CA VAL A 22 2.77 -14.77 -9.89
C VAL A 22 3.26 -15.43 -11.17
N GLU A 23 2.41 -16.29 -11.72
CA GLU A 23 2.61 -16.90 -13.03
C GLU A 23 1.90 -16.04 -14.08
N GLY A 24 2.67 -15.43 -14.97
CA GLY A 24 2.18 -14.58 -16.05
C GLY A 24 2.56 -13.10 -15.92
N HIS A 25 2.42 -12.36 -17.02
CA HIS A 25 2.86 -10.96 -17.13
C HIS A 25 1.97 -9.98 -16.35
N ALA A 26 0.66 -10.24 -16.26
CA ALA A 26 -0.30 -9.38 -15.58
C ALA A 26 -0.09 -9.30 -14.05
N PRO A 27 0.04 -10.41 -13.30
CA PRO A 27 0.26 -10.33 -11.85
C PRO A 27 1.65 -9.77 -11.49
N ALA A 28 2.67 -9.96 -12.34
CA ALA A 28 3.99 -9.33 -12.13
C ALA A 28 3.92 -7.80 -12.32
N ALA A 29 3.15 -7.34 -13.31
CA ALA A 29 2.89 -5.91 -13.51
C ALA A 29 2.12 -5.31 -12.32
N PHE A 30 1.17 -6.06 -11.73
CA PHE A 30 0.45 -5.63 -10.53
C PHE A 30 1.38 -5.44 -9.32
N VAL A 31 2.28 -6.39 -9.06
CA VAL A 31 3.27 -6.29 -7.97
C VAL A 31 4.22 -5.10 -8.18
N ARG A 32 4.66 -4.85 -9.43
CA ARG A 32 5.48 -3.67 -9.74
C ARG A 32 4.70 -2.37 -9.54
N ALA A 33 3.45 -2.29 -9.98
CA ALA A 33 2.61 -1.12 -9.80
C ALA A 33 2.39 -0.79 -8.31
N THR A 34 2.14 -1.80 -7.49
CA THR A 34 2.07 -1.64 -6.03
C THR A 34 3.41 -1.19 -5.45
N GLY A 35 4.52 -1.74 -5.92
CA GLY A 35 5.86 -1.28 -5.53
C GLY A 35 6.13 0.20 -5.84
N VAL A 36 5.80 0.65 -7.05
CA VAL A 36 5.92 2.06 -7.46
C VAL A 36 5.04 2.95 -6.59
N ARG A 37 3.79 2.52 -6.32
CA ARG A 37 2.87 3.24 -5.45
C ARG A 37 3.46 3.42 -4.05
N ASP A 38 4.00 2.36 -3.45
CA ASP A 38 4.56 2.41 -2.10
C ASP A 38 5.82 3.29 -2.00
N ILE A 39 6.62 3.35 -3.07
CA ILE A 39 7.74 4.29 -3.19
C ILE A 39 7.22 5.73 -3.25
N ALA A 40 6.24 5.99 -4.13
CA ALA A 40 5.67 7.33 -4.30
C ALA A 40 5.01 7.84 -3.01
N LEU A 41 4.23 6.99 -2.34
CA LEU A 41 3.64 7.29 -1.03
C LEU A 41 4.72 7.55 0.02
N GLY A 42 5.76 6.71 0.08
CA GLY A 42 6.87 6.91 1.01
C GLY A 42 7.60 8.24 0.78
N ALA A 43 7.86 8.61 -0.48
CA ALA A 43 8.48 9.87 -0.84
C ALA A 43 7.58 11.07 -0.47
N LEU A 44 6.28 10.95 -0.74
CA LEU A 44 5.31 11.98 -0.43
C LEU A 44 5.13 12.18 1.09
N LEU A 45 5.14 11.10 1.86
CA LEU A 45 5.14 11.14 3.33
C LEU A 45 6.43 11.74 3.89
N GLY A 46 7.59 11.40 3.32
CA GLY A 46 8.86 12.02 3.68
C GLY A 46 8.86 13.52 3.41
N ALA A 47 8.33 13.94 2.26
CA ALA A 47 8.22 15.35 1.89
C ALA A 47 7.26 16.10 2.82
N THR A 48 6.08 15.56 3.13
CA THR A 48 5.13 16.22 4.05
C THR A 48 5.65 16.32 5.47
N ALA A 49 6.37 15.31 5.94
CA ALA A 49 7.07 15.36 7.22
C ALA A 49 8.14 16.44 7.24
N TYR A 50 8.93 16.56 6.16
CA TYR A 50 10.00 17.56 6.02
C TYR A 50 9.47 19.00 5.92
N PHE A 51 8.43 19.23 5.13
CA PHE A 51 7.82 20.56 4.96
C PHE A 51 6.78 20.91 6.04
N HIS A 52 6.55 20.01 7.00
CA HIS A 52 5.57 20.18 8.09
C HIS A 52 4.17 20.59 7.58
N LEU A 53 3.65 19.89 6.56
CA LEU A 53 2.33 20.16 5.97
C LEU A 53 1.31 19.09 6.41
N PRO A 54 0.76 19.19 7.64
CA PRO A 54 -0.05 18.12 8.22
C PRO A 54 -1.38 17.91 7.49
N TRP A 55 -1.94 18.95 6.87
CA TRP A 55 -3.16 18.83 6.05
C TRP A 55 -2.95 17.92 4.83
N LEU A 56 -1.74 17.90 4.27
CA LEU A 56 -1.42 17.05 3.12
C LEU A 56 -1.35 15.57 3.55
N LEU A 57 -0.96 15.28 4.80
CA LEU A 57 -1.03 13.92 5.36
C LEU A 57 -2.46 13.39 5.39
N VAL A 58 -3.45 14.24 5.71
CA VAL A 58 -4.87 13.86 5.70
C VAL A 58 -5.30 13.45 4.29
N VAL A 59 -4.98 14.28 3.28
CA VAL A 59 -5.32 13.99 1.88
C VAL A 59 -4.68 12.66 1.42
N ILE A 60 -3.39 12.49 1.71
CA ILE A 60 -2.65 11.27 1.35
C ILE A 60 -3.25 10.05 2.05
N ALA A 61 -3.62 10.18 3.32
CA ALA A 61 -4.21 9.09 4.07
C ALA A 61 -5.57 8.68 3.49
N VAL A 62 -6.43 9.64 3.16
CA VAL A 62 -7.74 9.37 2.56
C VAL A 62 -7.59 8.67 1.21
N ILE A 63 -6.71 9.16 0.34
CA ILE A 63 -6.43 8.52 -0.95
C ILE A 63 -5.86 7.11 -0.74
N GLY A 64 -4.92 6.95 0.19
CA GLY A 64 -4.32 5.67 0.53
C GLY A 64 -5.32 4.64 1.05
N ILE A 65 -6.28 5.07 1.90
CA ILE A 65 -7.41 4.23 2.34
C ILE A 65 -8.25 3.82 1.14
N ALA A 66 -8.67 4.77 0.30
CA ALA A 66 -9.51 4.48 -0.85
C ALA A 66 -8.86 3.44 -1.79
N VAL A 67 -7.59 3.64 -2.13
CA VAL A 67 -6.83 2.70 -2.96
C VAL A 67 -6.70 1.33 -2.28
N SER A 68 -6.37 1.29 -0.99
CA SER A 68 -6.19 0.01 -0.28
C SER A 68 -7.51 -0.77 -0.16
N VAL A 69 -8.64 -0.07 0.01
CA VAL A 69 -9.98 -0.67 0.01
C VAL A 69 -10.35 -1.16 -1.39
N SER A 70 -10.09 -0.39 -2.44
CA SER A 70 -10.32 -0.83 -3.83
C SER A 70 -9.51 -2.07 -4.17
N ASP A 71 -8.23 -2.13 -3.78
CA ASP A 71 -7.38 -3.31 -3.97
C ASP A 71 -7.95 -4.52 -3.23
N LEU A 72 -8.36 -4.35 -1.97
CA LEU A 72 -8.95 -5.43 -1.19
C LEU A 72 -10.24 -5.94 -1.85
N ALA A 73 -11.09 -5.05 -2.34
CA ALA A 73 -12.32 -5.41 -3.05
C ALA A 73 -12.04 -6.14 -4.37
N ILE A 74 -11.03 -5.71 -5.14
CA ILE A 74 -10.62 -6.38 -6.38
C ILE A 74 -10.11 -7.79 -6.08
N VAL A 75 -9.24 -7.96 -5.08
CA VAL A 75 -8.70 -9.27 -4.67
C VAL A 75 -9.81 -10.20 -4.18
N TRP A 76 -10.75 -9.66 -3.40
CA TRP A 76 -11.91 -10.39 -2.90
C TRP A 76 -12.80 -10.89 -4.04
N HIS A 77 -13.03 -10.06 -5.07
CA HIS A 77 -13.92 -10.39 -6.18
C HIS A 77 -13.26 -11.23 -7.29
N HIS A 78 -11.96 -11.07 -7.57
CA HIS A 78 -11.34 -11.59 -8.78
C HIS A 78 -10.33 -12.73 -8.60
N GLY A 79 -9.82 -13.05 -7.40
CA GLY A 79 -8.59 -13.86 -7.38
C GLY A 79 -8.21 -14.76 -6.22
N ALA A 80 -8.78 -14.71 -5.02
CA ALA A 80 -8.15 -15.46 -3.91
C ALA A 80 -9.05 -15.89 -2.76
N GLY A 81 -10.16 -16.59 -3.03
CA GLY A 81 -11.07 -17.10 -2.00
C GLY A 81 -10.45 -18.01 -0.90
N ARG A 82 -9.14 -18.30 -0.92
CA ARG A 82 -8.45 -19.12 0.09
C ARG A 82 -7.09 -18.61 0.57
N ASN A 83 -6.54 -17.51 0.02
CA ASN A 83 -5.19 -17.06 0.39
C ASN A 83 -5.22 -15.95 1.46
N HIS A 84 -5.40 -16.36 2.72
CA HIS A 84 -5.50 -15.45 3.89
C HIS A 84 -4.35 -14.44 3.99
N ARG A 85 -3.16 -14.77 3.46
CA ARG A 85 -1.98 -13.89 3.47
C ARG A 85 -2.14 -12.68 2.55
N ALA A 86 -2.76 -12.85 1.39
CA ALA A 86 -3.03 -11.74 0.47
C ALA A 86 -4.01 -10.73 1.10
N HIS A 87 -5.09 -11.22 1.71
CA HIS A 87 -6.03 -10.37 2.45
C HIS A 87 -5.36 -9.65 3.62
N ALA A 88 -4.49 -10.32 4.37
CA ALA A 88 -3.76 -9.71 5.48
C ALA A 88 -2.84 -8.56 5.04
N LEU A 89 -2.14 -8.70 3.90
CA LEU A 89 -1.30 -7.64 3.34
C LEU A 89 -2.11 -6.41 2.94
N HIS A 90 -3.23 -6.60 2.22
CA HIS A 90 -4.08 -5.48 1.83
C HIS A 90 -4.78 -4.81 3.03
N LEU A 91 -5.21 -5.61 4.02
CA LEU A 91 -5.79 -5.09 5.26
C LEU A 91 -4.75 -4.29 6.07
N SER A 92 -3.49 -4.73 6.09
CA SER A 92 -2.42 -4.01 6.79
C SER A 92 -2.17 -2.61 6.20
N GLY A 93 -2.35 -2.44 4.88
CA GLY A 93 -2.31 -1.13 4.22
C GLY A 93 -3.43 -0.21 4.68
N VAL A 94 -4.68 -0.72 4.73
CA VAL A 94 -5.83 0.05 5.25
C VAL A 94 -5.58 0.50 6.68
N VAL A 95 -5.15 -0.42 7.55
CA VAL A 95 -4.87 -0.12 8.97
C VAL A 95 -3.77 0.94 9.10
N ALA A 96 -2.67 0.82 8.34
CA ALA A 96 -1.58 1.78 8.38
C ALA A 96 -2.04 3.19 8.00
N PHE A 97 -2.85 3.33 6.94
CA PHE A 97 -3.37 4.63 6.54
C PHE A 97 -4.40 5.20 7.51
N VAL A 98 -5.24 4.37 8.13
CA VAL A 98 -6.18 4.81 9.18
C VAL A 98 -5.43 5.35 10.39
N LEU A 99 -4.39 4.65 10.86
CA LEU A 99 -3.55 5.13 11.96
C LEU A 99 -2.85 6.44 11.61
N MET A 100 -2.33 6.56 10.40
CA MET A 100 -1.73 7.79 9.90
C MET A 100 -2.74 8.96 9.86
N LEU A 101 -3.96 8.71 9.39
CA LEU A 101 -5.04 9.70 9.38
C LEU A 101 -5.37 10.16 10.81
N ALA A 102 -5.51 9.22 11.75
CA ALA A 102 -5.78 9.54 13.14
C ALA A 102 -4.69 10.41 13.76
N MET A 103 -3.41 10.08 13.53
CA MET A 103 -2.27 10.89 14.00
C MET A 103 -2.25 12.28 13.35
N ALA A 104 -2.51 12.38 12.05
CA ALA A 104 -2.53 13.65 11.33
C ALA A 104 -3.65 14.56 11.84
N LEU A 105 -4.87 14.03 12.03
CA LEU A 105 -5.98 14.79 12.59
C LEU A 105 -5.70 15.26 14.01
N PHE A 106 -5.09 14.40 14.83
CA PHE A 106 -4.69 14.74 16.19
C PHE A 106 -3.60 15.82 16.24
N ALA A 107 -2.66 15.82 15.28
CA ALA A 107 -1.63 16.84 15.18
C ALA A 107 -2.18 18.20 14.71
N ILE A 108 -3.25 18.21 13.90
CA ILE A 108 -3.90 19.44 13.42
C ILE A 108 -4.85 20.03 14.47
N GLY A 109 -5.54 19.17 15.24
CA GLY A 109 -6.53 19.59 16.24
C GLY A 109 -5.94 20.07 17.58
N ARG A 110 -4.63 20.28 17.66
CA ARG A 110 -3.90 20.82 18.80
C ARG A 110 -3.37 22.20 18.48
#